data_AF-A0A961D6D8-F1
#
_entry.id   AF-A0A961D6D8-F1
#
_cell.length_a   1.000
_cell.length_b   1.000
_cell.length_c   1.000
_cell.angle_alpha   90.00
_cell.angle_beta   90.00
_cell.angle_gamma   90.00
#
_symmetry.space_group_name_H-M   'P 1'
#
loop_
_entity.id
_entity.type
_entity.pdbx_description
1 polymer ?
#
loop_
_entity_poly.entity_id
_entity_poly.type
_entity_poly.pdbx_seq_one_letter_code
_entity_poly.pdbx_strand_id
1 'polypeptide(L)'
;FFFIVFGVIMLIASFVGINPIWNYGPYDPSPVSAGTQPDWYIGFADGMLRLIPPGWETEWFGYTWSWNMLIPVGIIMVFLVIVALYPFIESWVTGDKREHHLLDRPRNAPTRTAIGAAGVTFYAVMWAGASSDLMATHFQLAMEGVIHALQILLILGPIIAYQITKRVCLALQKKDRSIALHGYESGRIVRMPGGEYIEVHKPVNEYERWELVSYHSYEPLMLRPNADGKIPFRKRLRAGISRWFYQDRIVPPTQGEIDASAHGEH
;
A
#
# COMPACT_ATOMS: atom_id res chain seq x y z
N PHE A 1 28.85 2.78 -3.49
CA PHE A 1 27.56 3.18 -2.90
C PHE A 1 27.74 4.11 -1.70
N PHE A 2 28.45 3.70 -0.64
CA PHE A 2 28.69 4.55 0.56
C PHE A 2 29.15 5.97 0.24
N PHE A 3 30.22 6.12 -0.56
CA PHE A 3 30.73 7.45 -0.93
C PHE A 3 29.76 8.30 -1.77
N ILE A 4 28.83 7.66 -2.49
CA ILE A 4 27.78 8.36 -3.23
C ILE A 4 26.78 8.94 -2.24
N VAL A 5 26.31 8.14 -1.28
CA VAL A 5 25.39 8.59 -0.22
C VAL A 5 26.04 9.72 0.59
N PHE A 6 27.30 9.53 1.01
CA PHE A 6 28.05 10.56 1.71
C PHE A 6 28.19 11.84 0.89
N GLY A 7 28.55 11.73 -0.40
CA GLY A 7 28.68 12.87 -1.30
C GLY A 7 27.37 13.65 -1.42
N VAL A 8 26.24 12.96 -1.60
CA VAL A 8 24.91 13.60 -1.66
C VAL A 8 24.55 14.29 -0.34
N ILE A 9 24.77 13.63 0.81
CA ILE A 9 24.51 14.22 2.13
C ILE A 9 25.36 15.48 2.34
N MET A 10 26.66 15.42 1.98
CA MET A 10 27.56 16.56 2.11
C MET A 10 27.11 17.73 1.23
N LEU A 11 26.72 17.47 -0.01
CA LEU A 11 26.21 18.50 -0.92
C LEU A 11 24.95 19.17 -0.34
N ILE A 12 23.98 18.38 0.13
CA ILE A 12 22.76 18.93 0.75
C ILE A 12 23.12 19.76 2.00
N ALA A 13 23.96 19.24 2.89
CA ALA A 13 24.37 19.93 4.11
C ALA A 13 25.14 21.23 3.85
N SER A 14 25.83 21.34 2.71
CA SER A 14 26.62 22.51 2.35
C SER A 14 25.82 23.58 1.61
N PHE A 15 24.87 23.17 0.76
CA PHE A 15 24.13 24.09 -0.13
C PHE A 15 22.71 24.40 0.35
N VAL A 16 22.13 23.60 1.26
CA VAL A 16 20.76 23.76 1.72
C VAL A 16 20.75 23.99 3.23
N GLY A 17 20.21 25.14 3.66
CA GLY A 17 19.98 25.41 5.08
C GLY A 17 18.82 24.54 5.61
N ILE A 18 19.09 23.69 6.60
CA ILE A 18 18.10 22.75 7.16
C ILE A 18 17.36 23.35 8.35
N ASN A 19 18.09 23.73 9.41
CA ASN A 19 17.51 24.28 10.63
C ASN A 19 18.23 25.57 11.02
N PRO A 20 17.83 26.74 10.48
CA PRO A 20 18.47 28.01 10.76
C PRO A 20 18.08 28.53 12.16
N ILE A 21 18.58 27.88 13.21
CA ILE A 21 18.19 28.15 14.62
C ILE A 21 18.41 29.60 15.06
N TRP A 22 19.34 30.29 14.43
CA TRP A 22 19.63 31.70 14.67
C TRP A 22 18.49 32.65 14.26
N ASN A 23 17.59 32.21 13.35
CA ASN A 23 16.41 32.99 12.97
C ASN A 23 15.27 32.90 13.99
N TYR A 24 15.22 31.84 14.80
CA TYR A 24 14.12 31.59 15.76
C TYR A 24 14.37 32.21 17.13
N GLY A 25 15.64 32.39 17.52
CA GLY A 25 16.00 32.88 18.85
C GLY A 25 15.87 31.81 19.95
N PRO A 26 16.14 32.17 21.22
CA PRO A 26 15.96 31.27 22.35
C PRO A 26 14.48 30.95 22.58
N TYR A 27 14.20 29.77 23.14
CA TYR A 27 12.85 29.37 23.52
C TYR A 27 12.25 30.34 24.56
N ASP A 28 11.07 30.86 24.25
CA ASP A 28 10.24 31.68 25.15
C ASP A 28 8.81 31.10 25.12
N PRO A 29 8.19 30.79 26.27
CA PRO A 29 6.85 30.21 26.32
C PRO A 29 5.72 31.19 25.95
N SER A 30 5.99 32.50 25.78
CA SER A 30 4.99 33.50 25.44
C SER A 30 4.78 33.68 23.92
N PRO A 31 5.81 33.87 23.08
CA PRO A 31 5.66 33.95 21.64
C PRO A 31 5.77 32.57 20.95
N VAL A 32 4.98 32.36 19.91
CA VAL A 32 5.04 31.16 19.05
C VAL A 32 5.27 31.60 17.61
N SER A 33 6.13 30.89 16.88
CA SER A 33 6.37 31.17 15.46
C SER A 33 5.20 30.72 14.59
N ALA A 34 4.99 31.38 13.45
CA ALA A 34 4.09 30.86 12.43
C ALA A 34 4.70 29.60 11.80
N GLY A 35 3.88 28.57 11.54
CA GLY A 35 4.36 27.35 10.88
C GLY A 35 5.15 26.39 11.78
N THR A 36 4.85 26.34 13.09
CA THR A 36 5.46 25.34 13.98
C THR A 36 5.04 23.94 13.56
N GLN A 37 5.98 23.20 12.99
CA GLN A 37 5.81 21.82 12.56
C GLN A 37 7.02 21.01 13.05
N PRO A 38 6.84 19.73 13.42
CA PRO A 38 7.96 18.87 13.73
C PRO A 38 8.71 18.47 12.45
N ASP A 39 9.88 17.86 12.61
CA ASP A 39 10.59 17.27 11.49
C ASP A 39 9.72 16.25 10.73
N TRP A 40 9.97 16.10 9.44
CA TRP A 40 9.15 15.33 8.50
C TRP A 40 8.88 13.88 8.95
N TYR A 41 9.78 13.24 9.71
CA TYR A 41 9.65 11.87 10.19
C TYR A 41 8.73 11.73 11.42
N ILE A 42 8.47 12.81 12.15
CA ILE A 42 7.47 12.88 13.24
C ILE A 42 6.18 13.60 12.77
N GLY A 43 6.22 14.29 11.62
CA GLY A 43 5.10 15.03 11.04
C GLY A 43 3.75 14.31 11.08
N PHE A 44 3.72 13.01 10.77
CA PHE A 44 2.47 12.24 10.79
C PHE A 44 1.75 12.25 12.16
N ALA A 45 2.50 12.35 13.27
CA ALA A 45 1.92 12.38 14.61
C ALA A 45 1.21 13.73 14.88
N ASP A 46 1.86 14.83 14.52
CA ASP A 46 1.26 16.17 14.60
C ASP A 46 0.07 16.32 13.63
N GLY A 47 0.21 15.83 12.40
CA GLY A 47 -0.88 15.88 11.44
C GLY A 47 -2.10 15.07 11.87
N MET A 48 -1.92 13.92 12.52
CA MET A 48 -3.06 13.17 13.08
C MET A 48 -3.79 13.96 14.18
N LEU A 49 -3.08 14.72 15.01
CA LEU A 49 -3.68 15.62 16.01
C LEU A 49 -4.49 16.73 15.33
N ARG A 50 -3.96 17.32 14.26
CA ARG A 50 -4.64 18.39 13.50
C ARG A 50 -5.90 17.94 12.77
N LEU A 51 -6.01 16.66 12.43
CA LEU A 51 -7.16 16.12 11.70
C LEU A 51 -8.34 15.76 12.61
N ILE A 52 -8.17 15.80 13.94
CA ILE A 52 -9.26 15.49 14.87
C ILE A 52 -10.22 16.68 15.02
N PRO A 53 -11.55 16.45 15.00
CA PRO A 53 -12.51 17.52 15.22
C PRO A 53 -12.30 18.25 16.56
N PRO A 54 -12.46 19.59 16.60
CA PRO A 54 -12.28 20.36 17.81
C PRO A 54 -13.38 20.08 18.83
N GLY A 55 -13.08 20.34 20.11
CA GLY A 55 -14.06 20.28 21.22
C GLY A 55 -14.41 18.87 21.70
N TRP A 56 -13.63 17.85 21.33
CA TRP A 56 -13.87 16.48 21.76
C TRP A 56 -13.31 16.23 23.17
N GLU A 57 -14.01 16.75 24.17
CA GLU A 57 -13.66 16.65 25.58
C GLU A 57 -14.89 16.28 26.40
N THR A 58 -14.71 15.44 27.43
CA THR A 58 -15.81 15.09 28.33
C THR A 58 -15.35 15.14 29.78
N GLU A 59 -16.12 15.77 30.65
CA GLU A 59 -15.89 15.71 32.09
C GLU A 59 -16.56 14.47 32.68
N TRP A 60 -15.77 13.58 33.27
CA TRP A 60 -16.26 12.36 33.89
C TRP A 60 -15.49 12.06 35.18
N PHE A 61 -16.21 11.76 36.26
CA PHE A 61 -15.66 11.54 37.61
C PHE A 61 -14.81 12.69 38.16
N GLY A 62 -15.09 13.93 37.78
CA GLY A 62 -14.30 15.10 38.19
C GLY A 62 -12.95 15.22 37.46
N TYR A 63 -12.74 14.43 36.41
CA TYR A 63 -11.59 14.54 35.50
C TYR A 63 -12.05 14.98 34.11
N THR A 64 -11.25 15.85 33.47
CA THR A 64 -11.44 16.22 32.06
C THR A 64 -10.74 15.20 31.18
N TRP A 65 -11.50 14.52 30.33
CA TRP A 65 -10.99 13.57 29.34
C TRP A 65 -10.83 14.27 27.99
N SER A 66 -9.59 14.52 27.61
CA SER A 66 -9.21 15.14 26.32
C SER A 66 -9.12 14.09 25.20
N TRP A 67 -10.28 13.68 24.67
CA TRP A 67 -10.35 12.70 23.58
C TRP A 67 -9.69 13.20 22.30
N ASN A 68 -9.73 14.51 22.08
CA ASN A 68 -8.98 15.23 21.05
C ASN A 68 -7.47 14.88 21.02
N MET A 69 -6.86 14.55 22.16
CA MET A 69 -5.46 14.10 22.23
C MET A 69 -5.33 12.57 22.32
N LEU A 70 -6.20 11.92 23.11
CA LEU A 70 -6.08 10.48 23.38
C LEU A 70 -6.39 9.61 22.15
N ILE A 71 -7.40 9.98 21.36
CA ILE A 71 -7.82 9.23 20.17
C ILE A 71 -6.74 9.22 19.09
N PRO A 72 -6.17 10.37 18.65
CA PRO A 72 -5.13 10.35 17.61
C PRO A 72 -3.88 9.58 18.05
N VAL A 73 -3.46 9.71 19.31
CA VAL A 73 -2.37 8.88 19.87
C VAL A 73 -2.73 7.40 19.82
N GLY A 74 -3.95 7.04 20.22
CA GLY A 74 -4.45 5.66 20.14
C GLY A 74 -4.45 5.12 18.71
N ILE A 75 -4.90 5.90 17.73
CA ILE A 75 -4.91 5.53 16.31
C ILE A 75 -3.49 5.28 15.80
N ILE A 76 -2.54 6.16 16.11
CA ILE A 76 -1.13 5.98 15.74
C ILE A 76 -0.57 4.69 16.36
N MET A 77 -0.80 4.47 17.65
CA MET A 77 -0.32 3.28 18.34
C MET A 77 -0.91 2.00 17.73
N VAL A 78 -2.21 1.98 17.46
CA VAL A 78 -2.88 0.87 16.79
C VAL A 78 -2.30 0.65 15.39
N PHE A 79 -2.09 1.71 14.62
CA PHE A 79 -1.48 1.62 13.29
C PHE A 79 -0.08 0.98 13.35
N LEU A 80 0.79 1.46 14.24
CA LEU A 80 2.15 0.91 14.41
C LEU A 80 2.12 -0.56 14.87
N VAL A 81 1.23 -0.90 15.81
CA VAL A 81 1.05 -2.28 16.28
C VAL A 81 0.57 -3.19 15.15
N ILE A 82 -0.38 -2.74 14.32
CA ILE A 82 -0.86 -3.50 13.17
C ILE A 82 0.29 -3.75 12.18
N VAL A 83 1.11 -2.73 11.88
CA VAL A 83 2.28 -2.88 11.00
C VAL A 83 3.29 -3.87 11.58
N ALA A 84 3.61 -3.76 12.87
CA ALA A 84 4.52 -4.68 13.55
C ALA A 84 4.01 -6.13 13.58
N LEU A 85 2.70 -6.31 13.75
CA LEU A 85 2.06 -7.63 13.80
C LEU A 85 1.66 -8.19 12.43
N TYR A 86 1.81 -7.41 11.35
CA TYR A 86 1.36 -7.78 10.01
C TYR A 86 1.89 -9.15 9.53
N PRO A 87 3.19 -9.51 9.70
CA PRO A 87 3.69 -10.83 9.29
C PRO A 87 2.97 -12.00 9.99
N PHE A 88 2.62 -11.83 11.27
CA PHE A 88 1.90 -12.83 12.04
C PHE A 88 0.43 -12.94 11.60
N ILE A 89 -0.20 -11.80 11.32
CA ILE A 89 -1.56 -11.73 10.79
C ILE A 89 -1.62 -12.43 9.43
N GLU A 90 -0.73 -12.09 8.50
CA GLU A 90 -0.69 -12.71 7.17
C GLU A 90 -0.41 -14.21 7.27
N SER A 91 0.58 -14.64 8.05
CA SER A 91 0.88 -16.07 8.23
C SER A 91 -0.31 -16.85 8.82
N TRP A 92 -1.11 -16.21 9.68
CA TRP A 92 -2.34 -16.81 10.22
C TRP A 92 -3.42 -16.89 9.15
N VAL A 93 -3.65 -15.83 8.37
CA VAL A 93 -4.65 -15.81 7.29
C VAL A 93 -4.32 -16.83 6.21
N THR A 94 -3.10 -16.80 5.68
CA THR A 94 -2.65 -17.68 4.59
C THR A 94 -2.44 -19.11 5.06
N GLY A 95 -1.99 -19.29 6.30
CA GLY A 95 -1.58 -20.60 6.80
C GLY A 95 -0.27 -21.12 6.23
N ASP A 96 0.46 -20.29 5.47
CA ASP A 96 1.78 -20.65 5.00
C ASP A 96 2.81 -20.57 6.13
N LYS A 97 3.50 -21.68 6.36
CA LYS A 97 4.56 -21.85 7.36
C LYS A 97 5.85 -22.40 6.74
N ARG A 98 5.95 -22.40 5.41
CA ARG A 98 7.15 -22.79 4.68
C ARG A 98 8.23 -21.72 4.83
N GLU A 99 9.46 -22.12 4.51
CA GLU A 99 10.59 -21.19 4.43
C GLU A 99 10.60 -20.53 3.04
N HIS A 100 10.60 -19.20 3.02
CA HIS A 100 10.66 -18.40 1.79
C HIS A 100 12.03 -17.73 1.67
N HIS A 101 12.83 -18.16 0.70
CA HIS A 101 14.12 -17.54 0.37
C HIS A 101 14.08 -16.68 -0.91
N LEU A 102 12.98 -16.75 -1.65
CA LEU A 102 12.73 -15.97 -2.85
C LEU A 102 11.72 -14.88 -2.53
N LEU A 103 12.01 -13.67 -3.01
CA LEU A 103 11.12 -12.53 -2.84
C LEU A 103 9.92 -12.66 -3.76
N ASP A 104 8.73 -12.44 -3.21
CA ASP A 104 7.53 -12.28 -4.00
C ASP A 104 7.56 -10.92 -4.71
N ARG A 105 7.34 -10.95 -6.03
CA ARG A 105 7.06 -9.73 -6.79
C ARG A 105 5.79 -9.08 -6.25
N PRO A 106 5.74 -7.75 -6.02
CA PRO A 106 4.56 -7.09 -5.44
C PRO A 106 3.25 -7.33 -6.23
N ARG A 107 3.33 -7.41 -7.56
CA ARG A 107 2.18 -7.74 -8.41
C ARG A 107 1.62 -9.15 -8.17
N ASN A 108 2.42 -10.07 -7.62
CA ASN A 108 2.05 -11.45 -7.34
C ASN A 108 1.35 -11.65 -5.99
N ALA A 109 1.32 -10.61 -5.15
CA ALA A 109 0.55 -10.58 -3.91
C ALA A 109 -0.42 -9.38 -3.88
N PRO A 110 -1.46 -9.34 -4.75
CA PRO A 110 -2.30 -8.16 -4.95
C PRO A 110 -2.89 -7.57 -3.67
N THR A 111 -3.42 -8.43 -2.78
CA THR A 111 -4.04 -7.98 -1.52
C THR A 111 -3.00 -7.43 -0.54
N ARG A 112 -1.84 -8.09 -0.38
CA ARG A 112 -0.75 -7.59 0.47
C ARG A 112 -0.24 -6.24 -0.02
N THR A 113 0.01 -6.12 -1.33
CA THR A 113 0.48 -4.88 -1.95
C THR A 113 -0.55 -3.76 -1.82
N ALA A 114 -1.84 -4.07 -1.95
CA ALA A 114 -2.92 -3.12 -1.74
C ALA A 114 -3.06 -2.67 -0.27
N ILE A 115 -2.89 -3.56 0.70
CA ILE A 115 -2.83 -3.20 2.14
C ILE A 115 -1.64 -2.27 2.40
N GLY A 116 -0.47 -2.59 1.85
CA GLY A 116 0.73 -1.74 1.95
C GLY A 116 0.49 -0.35 1.36
N ALA A 117 -0.08 -0.27 0.15
CA ALA A 117 -0.43 1.00 -0.48
C ALA A 117 -1.43 1.81 0.35
N ALA A 118 -2.47 1.17 0.89
CA ALA A 118 -3.44 1.80 1.78
C ALA A 118 -2.77 2.38 3.04
N GLY A 119 -1.85 1.63 3.66
CA GLY A 119 -1.08 2.08 4.82
C GLY A 119 -0.15 3.27 4.51
N VAL A 120 0.52 3.23 3.35
CA VAL A 120 1.35 4.36 2.88
C VAL A 120 0.49 5.59 2.61
N THR A 121 -0.68 5.44 1.99
CA THR A 121 -1.62 6.55 1.78
C THR A 121 -2.13 7.12 3.09
N PHE A 122 -2.46 6.27 4.07
CA PHE A 122 -2.86 6.70 5.41
C PHE A 122 -1.75 7.53 6.08
N TYR A 123 -0.51 7.03 6.06
CA TYR A 123 0.66 7.76 6.55
C TYR A 123 0.88 9.08 5.81
N ALA A 124 0.78 9.09 4.48
CA ALA A 124 1.00 10.27 3.66
C ALA A 124 -0.05 11.37 3.93
N VAL A 125 -1.31 11.00 4.16
CA VAL A 125 -2.37 11.97 4.53
C VAL A 125 -2.10 12.56 5.91
N MET A 126 -1.73 11.75 6.90
CA MET A 126 -1.32 12.27 8.21
C MET A 126 -0.10 13.19 8.09
N TRP A 127 0.90 12.80 7.31
CA TRP A 127 2.08 13.61 7.05
C TRP A 127 1.74 14.95 6.37
N ALA A 128 0.83 14.94 5.38
CA ALA A 128 0.32 16.16 4.76
C ALA A 128 -0.51 17.02 5.72
N GLY A 129 -1.20 16.40 6.69
CA GLY A 129 -1.90 17.10 7.77
C GLY A 129 -0.99 18.00 8.60
N ALA A 130 0.27 17.59 8.80
CA ALA A 130 1.25 18.40 9.52
C ALA A 130 1.57 19.72 8.81
N SER A 131 1.44 19.76 7.48
CA SER A 131 1.74 20.93 6.66
C SER A 131 0.50 21.67 6.14
N SER A 132 -0.66 21.44 6.74
CA SER A 132 -1.94 22.02 6.32
C SER A 132 -1.96 23.55 6.25
N ASP A 133 -1.31 24.22 7.20
CA ASP A 133 -1.12 25.67 7.27
C ASP A 133 -0.21 26.21 6.15
N LEU A 134 0.86 25.50 5.83
CA LEU A 134 1.72 25.82 4.68
C LEU A 134 0.99 25.57 3.36
N MET A 135 0.21 24.49 3.26
CA MET A 135 -0.62 24.24 2.08
C MET A 135 -1.64 25.38 1.87
N ALA A 136 -2.32 25.82 2.94
CA ALA A 136 -3.28 26.91 2.86
C ALA A 136 -2.64 28.22 2.37
N THR A 137 -1.48 28.59 2.92
CA THR A 137 -0.79 29.84 2.57
C THR A 137 -0.13 29.80 1.19
N HIS A 138 0.57 28.71 0.83
CA HIS A 138 1.28 28.62 -0.45
C HIS A 138 0.35 28.37 -1.64
N PHE A 139 -0.74 27.62 -1.45
CA PHE A 139 -1.71 27.37 -2.51
C PHE A 139 -2.91 28.33 -2.49
N GLN A 140 -2.93 29.32 -1.58
CA GLN A 140 -4.00 30.31 -1.42
C GLN A 140 -5.37 29.64 -1.24
N LEU A 141 -5.42 28.62 -0.39
CA LEU A 141 -6.61 27.83 -0.09
C LEU A 141 -7.19 28.21 1.27
N ALA A 142 -8.49 28.01 1.44
CA ALA A 142 -9.12 28.12 2.76
C ALA A 142 -8.61 27.00 3.68
N MET A 143 -8.18 27.36 4.89
CA MET A 143 -7.65 26.41 5.89
C MET A 143 -8.64 25.28 6.21
N GLU A 144 -9.91 25.64 6.45
CA GLU A 144 -10.97 24.65 6.70
C GLU A 144 -11.17 23.70 5.52
N GLY A 145 -11.04 24.22 4.29
CA GLY A 145 -11.11 23.41 3.07
C GLY A 145 -9.99 22.37 3.01
N VAL A 146 -8.77 22.75 3.37
CA VAL A 146 -7.61 21.84 3.42
C VAL A 146 -7.83 20.77 4.50
N ILE A 147 -8.22 21.16 5.70
CA ILE A 147 -8.44 20.22 6.82
C ILE A 147 -9.57 19.23 6.49
N HIS A 148 -10.72 19.70 6.02
CA HIS A 148 -11.83 18.81 5.67
C HIS A 148 -11.48 17.88 4.50
N ALA A 149 -10.75 18.36 3.49
CA ALA A 149 -10.27 17.51 2.41
C ALA A 149 -9.35 16.39 2.94
N LEU A 150 -8.41 16.73 3.83
CA LEU A 150 -7.50 15.75 4.44
C LEU A 150 -8.24 14.79 5.37
N GLN A 151 -9.24 15.22 6.13
CA GLN A 151 -10.10 14.35 6.94
C GLN A 151 -10.84 13.33 6.08
N ILE A 152 -11.42 13.77 4.95
CA ILE A 152 -12.08 12.89 3.99
C ILE A 152 -11.07 11.90 3.39
N LEU A 153 -9.89 12.39 2.98
CA LEU A 153 -8.82 11.57 2.41
C LEU A 153 -8.21 10.60 3.42
N LEU A 154 -8.21 10.91 4.72
CA LEU A 154 -7.69 10.03 5.75
C LEU A 154 -8.47 8.72 5.79
N ILE A 155 -9.79 8.79 5.52
CA ILE A 155 -10.68 7.62 5.50
C ILE A 155 -10.79 7.04 4.10
N LEU A 156 -11.12 7.86 3.09
CA LEU A 156 -11.37 7.40 1.73
C LEU A 156 -10.09 7.10 0.95
N GLY A 157 -9.01 7.81 1.21
CA GLY A 157 -7.72 7.66 0.52
C GLY A 157 -7.18 6.23 0.60
N PRO A 158 -7.05 5.62 1.79
CA PRO A 158 -6.63 4.23 1.94
C PRO A 158 -7.55 3.23 1.22
N ILE A 159 -8.88 3.46 1.24
CA ILE A 159 -9.86 2.60 0.56
C ILE A 159 -9.67 2.68 -0.96
N ILE A 160 -9.51 3.89 -1.49
CA ILE A 160 -9.29 4.13 -2.92
C ILE A 160 -7.94 3.52 -3.34
N ALA A 161 -6.87 3.78 -2.59
CA ALA A 161 -5.55 3.22 -2.83
C ALA A 161 -5.57 1.69 -2.85
N TYR A 162 -6.22 1.06 -1.87
CA TYR A 162 -6.41 -0.39 -1.84
C TYR A 162 -7.06 -0.92 -3.12
N GLN A 163 -8.19 -0.33 -3.52
CA GLN A 163 -8.96 -0.81 -4.68
C GLN A 163 -8.20 -0.61 -6.00
N ILE A 164 -7.54 0.53 -6.17
CA ILE A 164 -6.73 0.82 -7.36
C ILE A 164 -5.54 -0.14 -7.41
N THR A 165 -4.76 -0.24 -6.34
CA THR A 165 -3.55 -1.07 -6.30
C THR A 165 -3.87 -2.54 -6.54
N LYS A 166 -4.94 -3.07 -5.93
CA LYS A 166 -5.36 -4.46 -6.15
C LYS A 166 -5.71 -4.71 -7.61
N ARG A 167 -6.48 -3.81 -8.24
CA ARG A 167 -6.86 -3.94 -9.66
C ARG A 167 -5.66 -3.82 -10.59
N VAL A 168 -4.73 -2.91 -10.30
CA VAL A 168 -3.49 -2.77 -11.08
C VAL A 168 -2.63 -4.03 -10.97
N CYS A 169 -2.45 -4.59 -9.78
CA CYS A 169 -1.70 -5.85 -9.61
C CYS A 169 -2.32 -6.99 -10.41
N LEU A 170 -3.65 -7.15 -10.35
CA LEU A 170 -4.36 -8.17 -11.13
C LEU A 170 -4.25 -7.93 -12.63
N ALA A 171 -4.33 -6.68 -13.09
CA ALA A 171 -4.15 -6.35 -14.51
C ALA A 171 -2.73 -6.68 -14.99
N LEU A 172 -1.71 -6.38 -14.18
CA LEU A 172 -0.32 -6.74 -14.46
C LEU A 172 -0.14 -8.26 -14.53
N GLN A 173 -0.74 -9.02 -13.62
CA GLN A 173 -0.73 -10.49 -13.67
C GLN A 173 -1.43 -11.04 -14.92
N LYS A 174 -2.54 -10.45 -15.37
CA LYS A 174 -3.20 -10.84 -16.62
C LYS A 174 -2.29 -10.60 -17.82
N LYS A 175 -1.58 -9.47 -17.84
CA LYS A 175 -0.61 -9.16 -18.91
C LYS A 175 0.55 -10.14 -18.88
N ASP A 176 1.10 -10.44 -17.70
CA ASP A 176 2.18 -11.43 -17.53
C ASP A 176 1.74 -12.83 -18.00
N ARG A 177 0.50 -13.24 -17.69
CA ARG A 177 -0.09 -14.49 -18.21
C ARG A 177 -0.27 -14.48 -19.73
N SER A 178 -0.73 -13.35 -20.30
CA SER A 178 -0.87 -13.20 -21.76
C SER A 178 0.46 -13.35 -22.46
N ILE A 179 1.50 -12.71 -21.92
CA ILE A 179 2.87 -12.78 -22.43
C ILE A 179 3.39 -14.22 -22.35
N ALA A 180 3.14 -14.92 -21.24
CA ALA A 180 3.58 -16.30 -21.08
C ALA A 180 2.94 -17.25 -22.12
N LEU A 181 1.67 -17.02 -22.49
CA LEU A 181 0.91 -17.86 -23.44
C LEU A 181 1.16 -17.50 -24.92
N HIS A 182 1.18 -16.21 -25.26
CA HIS A 182 1.20 -15.75 -26.66
C HIS A 182 2.53 -15.12 -27.07
N GLY A 183 3.40 -14.75 -26.13
CA GLY A 183 4.59 -13.97 -26.44
C GLY A 183 4.41 -12.47 -26.26
N TYR A 184 5.46 -11.71 -26.61
CA TYR A 184 5.43 -10.25 -26.57
C TYR A 184 4.89 -9.68 -27.87
N GLU A 185 4.07 -8.64 -27.75
CA GLU A 185 3.59 -7.80 -28.85
C GLU A 185 4.79 -7.20 -29.60
N SER A 186 4.95 -7.52 -30.89
CA SER A 186 6.08 -7.05 -31.68
C SER A 186 5.82 -5.72 -32.39
N GLY A 187 4.57 -5.27 -32.43
CA GLY A 187 4.12 -4.14 -33.24
C GLY A 187 4.06 -4.43 -34.74
N ARG A 188 4.35 -5.65 -35.19
CA ARG A 188 4.28 -6.05 -36.60
C ARG A 188 2.91 -6.63 -36.90
N ILE A 189 2.09 -5.87 -37.61
CA ILE A 189 0.78 -6.30 -38.10
C ILE A 189 0.95 -6.90 -39.50
N VAL A 190 0.44 -8.12 -39.70
CA VAL A 190 0.44 -8.81 -40.99
C VAL A 190 -1.00 -9.04 -41.42
N ARG A 191 -1.30 -8.71 -42.69
CA ARG A 191 -2.59 -8.99 -43.31
C ARG A 191 -2.57 -10.38 -43.94
N MET A 192 -3.47 -11.25 -43.51
CA MET A 192 -3.61 -12.62 -44.02
C MET A 192 -4.32 -12.64 -45.39
N PRO A 193 -4.18 -13.71 -46.19
CA PRO A 193 -4.86 -13.84 -47.48
C PRO A 193 -6.39 -13.73 -47.39
N GLY A 194 -6.98 -14.10 -46.26
CA GLY A 194 -8.42 -13.96 -45.98
C GLY A 194 -8.87 -12.53 -45.61
N GLY A 195 -7.93 -11.57 -45.54
CA GLY A 195 -8.22 -10.17 -45.21
C GLY A 195 -8.12 -9.81 -43.73
N GLU A 196 -7.94 -10.79 -42.84
CA GLU A 196 -7.72 -10.60 -41.40
C GLU A 196 -6.37 -9.94 -41.11
N TYR A 197 -6.29 -9.22 -39.99
CA TYR A 197 -5.05 -8.60 -39.50
C TYR A 197 -4.66 -9.28 -38.20
N ILE A 198 -3.45 -9.85 -38.16
CA ILE A 198 -2.87 -10.46 -36.97
C ILE A 198 -1.62 -9.70 -36.55
N GLU A 199 -1.44 -9.53 -35.25
CA GLU A 199 -0.16 -9.08 -34.70
C GLU A 199 0.76 -10.29 -34.51
N VAL A 200 1.94 -10.24 -35.11
CA VAL A 200 2.94 -11.30 -34.94
C VAL A 200 3.54 -11.15 -33.56
N HIS A 201 3.35 -12.15 -32.69
CA HIS A 201 3.97 -12.16 -31.38
C HIS A 201 5.40 -12.72 -31.47
N LYS A 202 6.31 -12.17 -30.66
CA LYS A 202 7.65 -12.74 -30.47
C LYS A 202 7.62 -13.73 -29.31
N PRO A 203 8.13 -14.96 -29.49
CA PRO A 203 8.14 -15.94 -28.42
C PRO A 203 9.01 -15.47 -27.25
N VAL A 204 8.56 -15.75 -26.04
CA VAL A 204 9.31 -15.50 -24.80
C VAL A 204 10.40 -16.55 -24.65
N ASN A 205 11.58 -16.14 -24.16
CA ASN A 205 12.64 -17.09 -23.80
C ASN A 205 12.17 -17.99 -22.63
N GLU A 206 12.66 -19.22 -22.56
CA GLU A 206 12.29 -20.19 -21.52
C GLU A 206 12.52 -19.66 -20.10
N TYR A 207 13.65 -18.98 -19.86
CA TYR A 207 13.98 -18.36 -18.57
C TYR A 207 13.01 -17.24 -18.18
N GLU A 208 12.66 -16.38 -19.14
CA GLU A 208 11.70 -15.28 -18.91
C GLU A 208 10.30 -15.83 -18.67
N ARG A 209 9.90 -16.87 -19.41
CA ARG A 209 8.62 -17.56 -19.23
C ARG A 209 8.54 -18.19 -17.84
N TRP A 210 9.61 -18.83 -17.37
CA TRP A 210 9.67 -19.35 -16.00
C TRP A 210 9.46 -18.25 -14.96
N GLU A 211 10.06 -17.08 -15.14
CA GLU A 211 9.92 -15.95 -14.21
C GLU A 211 8.49 -15.38 -14.16
N LEU A 212 7.73 -15.48 -15.25
CA LEU A 212 6.32 -15.04 -15.32
C LEU A 212 5.36 -16.03 -14.66
N VAL A 213 5.71 -17.32 -14.62
CA VAL A 213 4.83 -18.41 -14.17
C VAL A 213 5.19 -18.89 -12.76
N SER A 214 6.41 -18.65 -12.28
CA SER A 214 6.99 -19.19 -11.02
C SER A 214 6.46 -18.58 -9.71
N TYR A 215 5.22 -18.09 -9.68
CA TYR A 215 4.61 -17.55 -8.45
C TYR A 215 3.61 -18.51 -7.81
N HIS A 216 3.52 -18.46 -6.48
CA HIS A 216 2.57 -19.27 -5.73
C HIS A 216 1.17 -18.65 -5.75
N SER A 217 0.18 -19.43 -6.20
CA SER A 217 -1.23 -19.07 -6.11
C SER A 217 -1.85 -19.76 -4.89
N TYR A 218 -2.06 -19.02 -3.80
CA TYR A 218 -2.71 -19.55 -2.59
C TYR A 218 -4.21 -19.70 -2.80
N GLU A 219 -4.79 -20.79 -2.32
CA GLU A 219 -6.22 -21.00 -2.38
C GLU A 219 -6.92 -20.51 -1.12
N PRO A 220 -8.15 -19.97 -1.22
CA PRO A 220 -9.00 -19.71 -0.08
C PRO A 220 -9.16 -20.97 0.78
N LEU A 221 -8.93 -20.82 2.08
CA LEU A 221 -9.06 -21.92 3.03
C LEU A 221 -10.50 -22.48 3.01
N MET A 222 -10.64 -23.75 2.65
CA MET A 222 -11.92 -24.45 2.69
C MET A 222 -12.34 -24.74 4.13
N LEU A 223 -13.56 -24.38 4.49
CA LEU A 223 -14.13 -24.68 5.81
C LEU A 223 -14.42 -26.16 5.93
N ARG A 224 -13.72 -26.83 6.85
CA ARG A 224 -14.01 -28.22 7.25
C ARG A 224 -14.51 -28.24 8.71
N PRO A 225 -15.60 -28.98 9.01
CA PRO A 225 -16.01 -29.23 10.39
C PRO A 225 -14.91 -29.90 11.20
N ASN A 226 -14.84 -29.62 12.50
CA ASN A 226 -13.97 -30.36 13.41
C ASN A 226 -14.48 -31.81 13.62
N ALA A 227 -13.74 -32.63 14.35
CA ALA A 227 -14.14 -33.99 14.72
C ALA A 227 -15.56 -34.05 15.36
N ASP A 228 -15.97 -33.00 16.07
CA ASP A 228 -17.31 -32.86 16.67
C ASP A 228 -18.40 -32.32 15.71
N GLY A 229 -18.11 -32.22 14.41
CA GLY A 229 -19.04 -31.66 13.40
C GLY A 229 -19.28 -30.14 13.50
N LYS A 230 -18.65 -29.45 14.45
CA LYS A 230 -18.79 -28.00 14.65
C LYS A 230 -17.71 -27.19 13.94
N ILE A 231 -18.10 -26.04 13.39
CA ILE A 231 -17.16 -25.06 12.82
C ILE A 231 -17.00 -23.90 13.81
N PRO A 232 -15.86 -23.78 14.51
CA PRO A 232 -15.64 -22.72 15.48
C PRO A 232 -15.58 -21.34 14.80
N PHE A 233 -16.02 -20.30 15.50
CA PHE A 233 -16.07 -18.92 15.00
C PHE A 233 -14.72 -18.44 14.42
N ARG A 234 -13.61 -18.74 15.10
CA ARG A 234 -12.25 -18.39 14.63
C ARG A 234 -11.92 -18.98 13.25
N LYS A 235 -12.37 -20.21 12.95
CA LYS A 235 -12.17 -20.83 11.63
C LYS A 235 -13.04 -20.16 10.56
N ARG A 236 -14.27 -19.76 10.90
CA ARG A 236 -15.14 -18.99 10.00
C ARG A 236 -14.53 -17.63 9.66
N LEU A 237 -14.04 -16.90 10.66
CA LEU A 237 -13.38 -15.62 10.48
C LEU A 237 -12.14 -15.76 9.59
N ARG A 238 -11.26 -16.73 9.90
CA ARG A 238 -10.06 -17.02 9.10
C ARG A 238 -10.38 -17.35 7.64
N ALA A 239 -11.38 -18.20 7.40
CA ALA A 239 -11.79 -18.56 6.04
C ALA A 239 -12.40 -17.37 5.29
N GLY A 240 -13.16 -16.50 5.97
CA GLY A 240 -13.69 -15.26 5.39
C GLY A 240 -12.58 -14.31 4.94
N ILE A 241 -11.57 -14.09 5.80
CA ILE A 241 -10.42 -13.24 5.47
C ILE A 241 -9.57 -13.88 4.36
N SER A 242 -9.32 -15.19 4.43
CA SER A 242 -8.59 -15.93 3.38
C SER A 242 -9.31 -15.83 2.02
N ARG A 243 -10.64 -15.89 2.01
CA ARG A 243 -11.43 -15.63 0.80
C ARG A 243 -11.24 -14.21 0.29
N TRP A 244 -11.29 -13.19 1.15
CA TRP A 244 -11.05 -11.81 0.75
C TRP A 244 -9.63 -11.61 0.15
N PHE A 245 -8.63 -12.31 0.69
CA PHE A 245 -7.26 -12.29 0.18
C PHE A 245 -7.11 -12.93 -1.21
N TYR A 246 -7.73 -14.08 -1.43
CA TYR A 246 -7.39 -14.99 -2.54
C TYR A 246 -8.54 -15.33 -3.50
N GLN A 247 -9.73 -14.74 -3.33
CA GLN A 247 -10.87 -14.98 -4.22
C GLN A 247 -10.61 -14.51 -5.66
N ASP A 248 -9.95 -13.36 -5.82
CA ASP A 248 -9.71 -12.75 -7.15
C ASP A 248 -8.38 -13.21 -7.78
N ARG A 249 -7.79 -14.31 -7.28
CA ARG A 249 -6.45 -14.75 -7.70
C ARG A 249 -6.41 -15.13 -9.17
N ILE A 250 -5.30 -14.81 -9.82
CA ILE A 250 -4.97 -15.31 -11.15
C ILE A 250 -4.04 -16.50 -10.96
N VAL A 251 -4.35 -17.60 -11.65
CA VAL A 251 -3.57 -18.83 -11.59
C VAL A 251 -2.51 -18.79 -12.70
N PRO A 252 -1.25 -19.15 -12.42
CA PRO A 252 -0.23 -19.28 -13.45
C PRO A 252 -0.68 -20.28 -14.53
N PRO A 253 -0.38 -20.03 -15.82
CA PRO A 253 -0.76 -20.94 -16.88
C PRO A 253 -0.08 -22.30 -16.69
N THR A 254 -0.81 -23.38 -16.94
CA THR A 254 -0.25 -24.74 -16.85
C THR A 254 0.58 -25.08 -18.08
N GLN A 255 1.48 -26.05 -17.98
CA GLN A 255 2.29 -26.49 -19.14
C GLN A 255 1.41 -26.89 -20.32
N GLY A 256 0.30 -27.59 -20.07
CA GLY A 256 -0.65 -27.96 -21.13
C GLY A 256 -1.34 -26.77 -21.79
N GLU A 257 -1.58 -25.67 -21.07
CA GLU A 257 -2.11 -24.43 -21.66
C GLU A 257 -1.06 -23.72 -22.54
N ILE A 258 0.21 -23.76 -22.12
CA ILE A 258 1.34 -23.19 -22.87
C ILE A 258 1.60 -23.98 -24.15
N ASP A 259 1.55 -25.31 -24.08
CA ASP A 259 1.76 -26.17 -25.24
C ASP A 259 0.57 -26.04 -26.22
N ALA A 260 -0.66 -25.95 -25.71
CA ALA A 260 -1.85 -25.71 -26.53
C ALA A 260 -1.83 -24.34 -27.22
N SER A 261 -1.36 -23.28 -26.56
CA SER A 261 -1.25 -21.96 -27.20
C SER A 261 -0.17 -21.92 -28.28
N ALA A 262 0.92 -22.69 -28.11
CA ALA A 262 1.95 -22.83 -29.14
C ALA A 262 1.45 -23.55 -30.41
N HIS A 263 0.49 -24.47 -30.27
CA HIS A 263 -0.08 -25.21 -31.41
C HIS A 263 -1.28 -24.54 -32.09
N GLY A 264 -1.93 -23.56 -31.43
CA GLY A 264 -3.09 -22.84 -31.97
C GLY A 264 -2.76 -21.69 -32.94
N GLU A 265 -1.49 -21.29 -33.06
CA GLU A 265 -1.02 -20.24 -33.99
C GLU A 265 -0.42 -20.80 -35.30
N HIS A 266 -0.59 -22.10 -35.58
CA HIS A 266 -0.14 -22.75 -36.82
C HIS A 266 -1.26 -22.97 -37.85
#